data_AF-A0A6G6X2A2-F1
#
_entry.id   AF-A0A6G6X2A2-F1
#
_cell.length_a   1.000
_cell.length_b   1.000
_cell.length_c   1.000
_cell.angle_alpha   90.00
_cell.angle_beta   90.00
_cell.angle_gamma   90.00
#
_symmetry.space_group_name_H-M   'P 1'
#
loop_
_entity.id
_entity.type
_entity.pdbx_description
1 polymer ?
#
loop_
_entity_poly.entity_id
_entity_poly.type
_entity_poly.pdbx_seq_one_letter_code
_entity_poly.pdbx_strand_id
1 'polypeptide(L)'
;MTHINIRDLQKMSGEKIQALAGPTAVKSGARTVGLLIPLKAADPDRLAAILARAEELAKGRDPAADDLALAQFGNVDPTNWSVEAVRALQAEWLKKP
;
A
#
# COMPACT_ATOMS: atom_id res chain seq x y z
N MET A 1 16.95 12.65 5.95
CA MET A 1 17.66 11.35 5.85
C MET A 1 16.59 10.28 5.72
N THR A 2 16.43 9.62 4.58
CA THR A 2 15.23 8.76 4.37
C THR A 2 15.58 7.30 4.04
N HIS A 3 16.75 6.84 4.47
CA HIS A 3 17.02 5.40 4.48
C HIS A 3 17.93 5.03 5.66
N ILE A 4 17.81 3.78 6.10
CA ILE A 4 18.60 3.17 7.17
C ILE A 4 19.44 2.06 6.53
N ASN A 5 20.73 1.98 6.84
CA ASN A 5 21.53 0.84 6.40
C ASN A 5 21.16 -0.40 7.23
N ILE A 6 21.17 -1.59 6.62
CA ILE A 6 20.83 -2.84 7.31
C ILE A 6 21.69 -3.09 8.57
N ARG A 7 22.96 -2.66 8.57
CA ARG A 7 23.82 -2.77 9.76
C ARG A 7 23.44 -1.79 10.86
N ASP A 8 22.90 -0.63 10.50
CA ASP A 8 22.44 0.37 11.46
C ASP A 8 21.10 -0.06 12.05
N LEU A 9 20.21 -0.63 11.22
CA LEU A 9 18.94 -1.20 11.66
C LEU A 9 19.14 -2.23 12.79
N GLN A 10 20.12 -3.13 12.63
CA GLN A 10 20.44 -4.15 13.63
C GLN A 10 20.88 -3.57 15.00
N LYS A 11 21.30 -2.30 15.05
CA LYS A 11 21.75 -1.62 16.27
C LYS A 11 20.69 -0.67 16.85
N MET A 12 19.57 -0.46 16.15
CA MET A 12 18.51 0.43 16.61
C MET A 12 17.68 -0.24 17.70
N SER A 13 17.35 0.52 18.75
CA SER A 13 16.37 0.09 19.74
C SER A 13 14.96 0.19 19.18
N GLY A 14 14.02 -0.51 19.81
CA GLY A 14 12.60 -0.41 19.48
C GLY A 14 12.06 1.02 19.59
N GLU A 15 12.48 1.80 20.60
CA GLU A 15 12.04 3.19 20.74
C GLU A 15 12.53 4.07 19.58
N LYS A 16 13.77 3.88 19.13
CA LYS A 16 14.30 4.60 17.96
C LYS A 16 13.56 4.24 16.68
N ILE A 17 13.15 2.99 16.52
CA ILE A 17 12.31 2.57 15.39
C ILE A 17 10.93 3.21 15.48
N GLN A 18 10.30 3.24 16.66
CA GLN A 18 9.01 3.89 16.86
C GLN A 18 9.04 5.41 16.63
N ALA A 19 10.16 6.06 16.90
CA ALA A 19 10.33 7.49 16.67
C ALA A 19 10.41 7.88 15.18
N LEU A 20 10.62 6.92 14.26
CA LEU A 20 10.67 7.22 12.82
C LEU A 20 9.36 7.82 12.34
N ALA A 21 9.43 8.88 11.53
CA ALA A 21 8.26 9.63 11.10
C ALA A 21 7.28 8.81 10.23
N GLY A 22 7.76 7.78 9.53
CA GLY A 22 6.95 6.91 8.68
C GLY A 22 7.76 5.79 8.03
N PRO A 23 7.22 5.15 6.98
CA PRO A 23 7.91 4.10 6.24
C PRO A 23 9.29 4.56 5.78
N THR A 24 10.32 3.82 6.16
CA THR A 24 11.72 4.17 5.89
C THR A 24 12.42 3.04 5.16
N ALA A 25 13.06 3.35 4.02
CA ALA A 25 13.75 2.35 3.22
C ALA A 25 14.97 1.76 3.97
N VAL A 26 15.15 0.45 3.90
CA VAL A 26 16.33 -0.24 4.45
C VAL A 26 17.24 -0.63 3.29
N LYS A 27 18.52 -0.24 3.35
CA LYS A 27 19.51 -0.50 2.29
C LYS A 27 20.63 -1.43 2.72
N SER A 28 21.11 -2.24 1.79
CA SER A 28 22.40 -2.94 1.86
C SER A 28 23.27 -2.46 0.70
N GLY A 29 24.29 -1.64 1.00
CA GLY A 29 25.01 -0.88 -0.02
C GLY A 29 24.07 0.06 -0.78
N ALA A 30 24.06 -0.02 -2.12
CA ALA A 30 23.20 0.79 -2.97
C ALA A 30 21.76 0.24 -3.11
N ARG A 31 21.53 -1.03 -2.76
CA ARG A 31 20.25 -1.72 -2.98
C ARG A 31 19.28 -1.51 -1.83
N THR A 32 18.04 -1.14 -2.13
CA THR A 32 16.93 -1.22 -1.18
C THR A 32 16.53 -2.68 -1.01
N VAL A 33 16.58 -3.18 0.22
CA VAL A 33 16.31 -4.59 0.56
C VAL A 33 15.04 -4.78 1.38
N GLY A 34 14.46 -3.69 1.90
CA GLY A 34 13.22 -3.74 2.64
C GLY A 34 12.68 -2.36 2.97
N LEU A 35 11.50 -2.35 3.58
CA LEU A 35 10.83 -1.17 4.09
C LEU A 35 10.53 -1.39 5.58
N LEU A 36 11.04 -0.50 6.42
CA LEU A 36 10.72 -0.50 7.84
C LEU A 36 9.51 0.39 8.07
N ILE A 37 8.41 -0.20 8.53
CA ILE A 37 7.18 0.52 8.86
C ILE A 37 6.99 0.42 10.38
N PRO A 38 7.24 1.50 11.13
CA PRO A 38 6.95 1.51 12.56
C PRO A 38 5.44 1.37 12.77
N LEU A 39 5.04 0.37 13.54
CA LEU A 39 3.66 0.25 13.99
C LEU A 39 3.43 1.30 15.08
N LYS A 40 2.57 2.26 14.79
CA LYS A 40 2.14 3.30 15.73
C LYS A 40 0.66 3.13 16.03
N ALA A 41 0.27 3.49 17.25
CA ALA A 41 -1.14 3.73 17.52
C ALA A 41 -1.66 4.77 16.52
N ALA A 42 -2.85 4.52 15.98
CA ALA A 42 -3.50 5.49 15.13
C ALA A 42 -3.74 6.76 15.93
N ASP A 43 -3.40 7.91 15.35
CA ASP A 43 -3.80 9.21 15.87
C ASP A 43 -5.32 9.34 15.66
N PRO A 44 -6.14 9.34 16.73
CA PRO A 44 -7.59 9.32 16.61
C PRO A 44 -8.14 10.55 15.89
N ASP A 45 -7.55 11.72 16.11
CA ASP A 45 -7.99 12.98 15.50
C ASP A 45 -7.68 12.97 13.99
N ARG A 46 -6.49 12.49 13.64
CA ARG A 46 -6.11 12.32 12.24
C ARG A 46 -6.99 11.29 11.54
N LEU A 47 -7.32 10.18 12.21
CA LEU A 47 -8.22 9.17 11.67
C LEU A 47 -9.63 9.74 11.45
N ALA A 48 -10.17 10.46 12.43
CA ALA A 48 -11.47 11.12 12.33
C ALA A 48 -11.51 12.11 11.15
N ALA A 49 -10.46 12.91 10.97
CA ALA A 49 -10.36 13.84 9.84
C ALA A 49 -10.34 13.11 8.47
N ILE A 50 -9.63 11.98 8.38
CA ILE A 50 -9.62 11.15 7.16
C ILE A 50 -11.00 10.55 6.90
N LEU A 51 -11.68 10.04 7.93
CA LEU A 51 -13.02 9.47 7.81
C LEU A 51 -14.04 10.52 7.37
N ALA A 52 -14.04 11.70 7.98
CA ALA A 52 -14.91 12.80 7.57
C ALA A 52 -14.69 13.19 6.10
N ARG A 53 -13.42 13.24 5.66
CA ARG A 53 -13.11 13.49 4.24
C ARG A 53 -13.62 12.37 3.33
N ALA A 54 -13.49 11.12 3.75
CA ALA A 54 -13.99 9.98 2.99
C ALA A 54 -15.52 10.00 2.88
N GLU A 55 -16.23 10.37 3.95
CA GLU A 55 -17.68 10.55 3.96
C GLU A 55 -18.12 11.67 3.01
N GLU A 56 -17.44 12.83 3.03
CA GLU A 56 -17.74 13.91 2.08
C GLU A 56 -17.53 13.48 0.62
N LEU A 57 -16.45 12.75 0.32
CA LEU A 57 -16.22 12.19 -1.01
C LEU A 57 -17.31 11.18 -1.40
N ALA A 58 -17.77 10.38 -0.43
CA ALA A 58 -18.80 9.37 -0.66
C ALA A 58 -20.17 10.00 -1.01
N LYS A 59 -20.46 11.22 -0.57
CA LYS A 59 -21.73 11.91 -0.92
C LYS A 59 -21.87 12.19 -2.41
N GLY A 60 -20.75 12.40 -3.11
CA GLY A 60 -20.72 12.61 -4.56
C GLY A 60 -20.56 11.32 -5.36
N ARG A 61 -20.58 10.16 -4.70
CA ARG A 61 -20.38 8.86 -5.33
C ARG A 61 -21.62 8.48 -6.14
N ASP A 62 -21.41 8.06 -7.38
CA ASP A 62 -22.44 7.47 -8.23
C ASP A 62 -22.18 5.96 -8.35
N PRO A 63 -22.91 5.12 -7.60
CA PRO A 63 -22.71 3.67 -7.64
C PRO A 63 -22.89 3.07 -9.03
N ALA A 64 -23.77 3.62 -9.87
CA ALA A 64 -24.00 3.10 -11.21
C ALA A 64 -22.82 3.40 -12.15
N ALA A 65 -22.21 4.58 -12.01
CA ALA A 65 -20.99 4.92 -12.75
C ALA A 65 -19.80 4.08 -12.28
N ASP A 66 -19.68 3.83 -10.97
CA ASP A 66 -18.67 2.93 -10.41
C ASP A 66 -18.84 1.50 -10.92
N ASP A 67 -20.07 0.96 -10.91
CA ASP A 67 -20.38 -0.37 -11.42
C ASP A 67 -20.11 -0.48 -12.92
N LEU A 68 -20.42 0.55 -13.70
CA LEU A 68 -20.09 0.61 -15.12
C LEU A 68 -18.57 0.64 -15.36
N ALA A 69 -17.83 1.39 -14.54
CA ALA A 69 -16.36 1.42 -14.61
C ALA A 69 -15.75 0.08 -14.20
N LEU A 70 -16.29 -0.58 -13.18
CA LEU A 70 -15.87 -1.91 -12.74
C LEU A 70 -16.21 -2.99 -13.76
N ALA A 71 -17.34 -2.88 -14.46
CA ALA A 71 -17.73 -3.81 -15.53
C ALA A 71 -16.72 -3.83 -16.69
N GLN A 72 -15.95 -2.75 -16.89
CA GLN A 72 -14.86 -2.72 -17.89
C GLN A 72 -13.72 -3.70 -17.57
N PHE A 73 -13.56 -4.09 -16.31
CA PHE A 73 -12.61 -5.13 -15.92
C PHE A 73 -13.08 -6.55 -16.31
N GLY A 74 -14.32 -6.71 -16.77
CA GLY A 74 -14.84 -7.98 -17.26
C GLY A 74 -14.79 -9.09 -16.20
N ASN A 75 -14.12 -10.21 -16.52
CA ASN A 75 -13.92 -11.32 -15.59
C ASN A 75 -12.70 -11.15 -14.66
N VAL A 76 -11.96 -10.04 -14.77
CA VAL A 76 -10.82 -9.75 -13.89
C VAL A 76 -11.35 -9.13 -12.62
N ASP A 77 -11.37 -9.90 -11.53
CA ASP A 77 -11.58 -9.35 -10.19
C ASP A 77 -10.28 -8.65 -9.75
N PRO A 78 -10.24 -7.30 -9.66
CA PRO A 78 -9.04 -6.56 -9.31
C PRO A 78 -8.64 -6.74 -7.84
N THR A 79 -9.47 -7.41 -7.04
CA THR A 79 -9.23 -7.73 -5.63
C THR A 79 -8.88 -9.19 -5.40
N ASN A 80 -9.00 -10.05 -6.41
CA ASN A 80 -8.60 -11.45 -6.34
C ASN A 80 -7.10 -11.61 -6.64
N TRP A 81 -6.30 -11.60 -5.57
CA TRP A 81 -4.86 -11.80 -5.62
C TRP A 81 -4.44 -13.27 -5.42
N SER A 82 -5.33 -14.24 -5.70
CA SER A 82 -4.97 -15.65 -5.64
C SER A 82 -3.86 -15.98 -6.65
N VAL A 83 -3.08 -17.03 -6.36
CA VAL A 83 -1.99 -17.47 -7.24
C VAL A 83 -2.53 -17.83 -8.62
N GLU A 84 -3.73 -18.41 -8.68
CA GLU A 84 -4.44 -18.77 -9.91
C GLU A 84 -4.83 -17.53 -10.73
N ALA A 85 -5.37 -16.49 -10.08
CA ALA A 85 -5.76 -15.23 -10.73
C ALA A 85 -4.54 -14.48 -11.28
N VAL A 86 -3.44 -14.41 -10.52
CA VAL A 86 -2.19 -13.78 -10.97
C VAL A 86 -1.59 -14.53 -12.16
N ARG A 87 -1.61 -15.87 -12.15
CA ARG A 87 -1.12 -16.68 -13.29
C ARG A 87 -1.97 -16.47 -14.55
N ALA A 88 -3.29 -16.38 -14.41
CA ALA A 88 -4.18 -16.11 -15.52
C ALA A 88 -3.93 -14.73 -16.14
N LEU A 89 -3.75 -13.70 -15.31
CA LEU A 89 -3.41 -12.34 -15.74
C LEU A 89 -2.06 -12.28 -16.47
N GLN A 90 -1.03 -12.93 -15.92
CA GLN A 90 0.28 -13.01 -16.57
C GLN A 90 0.21 -13.70 -17.95
N ALA A 91 -0.61 -14.74 -18.08
CA ALA A 91 -0.83 -15.44 -19.35
C ALA A 91 -1.58 -14.57 -20.37
N GLU A 92 -2.50 -13.71 -19.96
CA GLU A 92 -3.13 -12.72 -20.85
C GLU A 92 -2.15 -11.64 -21.31
N TRP A 93 -1.30 -11.14 -20.42
CA TRP A 93 -0.31 -10.11 -20.76
C TRP A 93 0.74 -10.60 -21.76
N LEU A 94 1.08 -11.89 -21.72
CA LEU A 94 1.97 -12.53 -22.69
C LEU A 94 1.31 -12.80 -24.07
N LYS A 95 -0.02 -12.65 -24.19
CA LYS A 95 -0.76 -12.81 -25.45
C LYS A 95 -0.97 -11.50 -26.21
N LYS A 96 -0.75 -10.34 -25.57
CA LYS A 96 -0.77 -9.05 -26.29
C LYS A 96 0.54 -8.90 -27.08
N PRO A 97 0.48 -8.58 -28.38
CA PRO A 97 1.66 -8.40 -29.22
C PRO A 97 2.51 -7.20 -28.81
#